data_AF-A0A069D6K0-F1
#
_entry.id   AF-A0A069D6K0-F1
#
_cell.length_a   1.000
_cell.length_b   1.000
_cell.length_c   1.000
_cell.angle_alpha   90.00
_cell.angle_beta   90.00
_cell.angle_gamma   90.00
#
_symmetry.space_group_name_H-M   'P 1'
#
loop_
_entity.id
_entity.type
_entity.pdbx_description
1 polymer ?
#
loop_
_entity_poly.entity_id
_entity_poly.type
_entity_poly.pdbx_seq_one_letter_code
_entity_poly.pdbx_strand_id
1 'polypeptide(L)'
;MYVVGGSTVQLHDADNNIYYPDRSITELMIQPSLSIVDPDKVLANGNKNNDMIQIQWTQVVNGVESPVDENYFEVITAARDGLLKGAIIVKKNVPYLTPYVLKFYAEYYDTRTKTTLKFIDKILLRTSSVANLLLVTQIDKASSEICNPMDATDVLSVIKPTYHLGKDIISDLTKVGWWWKQVVAGVEEDFNADNSLAFVSTASDGTLTVNKEYVGDLLLRLYSGYFPDGNIPALPPANANVNEVRYIRRFPKNLTFQHYIGGGGQLSAKATKTFGKVIGMDGNGRVVDLSKTHFITWQTKKSAAGTTYQDAAYGQDVVLPVDAANNETDVRIIINELEHRKALADKDGAILVDSDGAILVS
;
A
#
# COMPACT_ATOMS: atom_id res chain seq x y z
N MET A 1 14.79 14.91 -45.47
CA MET A 1 13.68 15.30 -44.57
C MET A 1 14.26 15.56 -43.19
N TYR A 2 13.66 16.44 -42.38
CA TYR A 2 14.14 16.71 -41.02
C TYR A 2 12.97 17.04 -40.06
N VAL A 3 13.24 16.91 -38.77
CA VAL A 3 12.30 17.26 -37.70
C VAL A 3 12.41 18.75 -37.43
N VAL A 4 11.28 19.46 -37.46
CA VAL A 4 11.21 20.91 -37.22
C VAL A 4 10.65 21.25 -35.84
N GLY A 5 9.95 20.31 -35.20
CA GLY A 5 9.55 20.43 -33.80
C GLY A 5 9.11 19.08 -33.22
N GLY A 6 9.26 18.91 -31.91
CA GLY A 6 9.01 17.64 -31.24
C GLY A 6 10.14 16.61 -31.41
N SER A 7 9.84 15.33 -31.11
CA SER A 7 10.81 14.23 -31.15
C SER A 7 10.26 12.99 -31.86
N THR A 8 11.12 12.33 -32.65
CA THR A 8 10.83 11.04 -33.29
C THR A 8 10.83 9.88 -32.31
N VAL A 9 11.42 10.09 -31.12
CA VAL A 9 11.46 9.13 -30.01
C VAL A 9 10.61 9.65 -28.86
N GLN A 10 9.72 8.81 -28.35
CA GLN A 10 8.99 9.04 -27.10
C GLN A 10 9.51 8.11 -26.01
N LEU A 11 9.31 8.51 -24.76
CA LEU A 11 9.37 7.61 -23.62
C LEU A 11 7.93 7.22 -23.24
N HIS A 12 7.71 5.96 -22.87
CA HIS A 12 6.44 5.48 -22.35
C HIS A 12 6.65 4.85 -20.99
N ASP A 13 5.96 5.41 -20.01
CA ASP A 13 5.79 4.85 -18.67
C ASP A 13 4.63 3.87 -18.75
N ALA A 14 4.95 2.57 -18.69
CA ALA A 14 3.96 1.51 -18.81
C ALA A 14 3.05 1.40 -17.57
N ASP A 15 3.53 1.82 -16.40
CA ASP A 15 2.81 1.69 -15.13
C ASP A 15 1.70 2.73 -15.04
N ASN A 16 1.97 3.96 -15.49
CA ASN A 16 1.00 5.07 -15.48
C ASN A 16 0.34 5.32 -16.85
N ASN A 17 0.78 4.61 -17.89
CA ASN A 17 0.36 4.80 -19.28
C ASN A 17 0.56 6.25 -19.79
N ILE A 18 1.70 6.86 -19.45
CA ILE A 18 2.03 8.26 -19.81
C ILE A 18 3.14 8.30 -20.85
N TYR A 19 3.02 9.20 -21.84
CA TYR A 19 4.01 9.42 -22.89
C TYR A 19 4.78 10.73 -22.68
N TYR A 20 6.09 10.71 -22.96
CA TYR A 20 6.95 11.90 -22.90
C TYR A 20 7.74 12.08 -24.21
N PRO A 21 7.53 13.16 -24.96
CA PRO A 21 6.36 14.04 -24.88
C PRO A 21 5.08 13.31 -25.30
N ASP A 22 3.90 13.69 -24.77
CA ASP A 22 2.61 13.26 -25.29
C ASP A 22 2.28 14.06 -26.55
N ARG A 23 2.11 13.40 -27.69
CA ARG A 23 1.87 14.03 -28.99
C ARG A 23 0.46 14.54 -29.19
N SER A 24 -0.49 14.14 -28.36
CA SER A 24 -1.83 14.76 -28.36
C SER A 24 -1.80 16.19 -27.83
N ILE A 25 -0.77 16.55 -27.06
CA ILE A 25 -0.57 17.88 -26.47
C ILE A 25 0.60 18.59 -27.15
N THR A 26 1.75 17.91 -27.28
CA THR A 26 2.98 18.42 -27.89
C THR A 26 3.29 17.66 -29.18
N GLU A 27 2.76 18.19 -30.28
CA GLU A 27 2.80 17.55 -31.60
C GLU A 27 4.25 17.40 -32.15
N LEU A 28 4.47 16.38 -32.97
CA LEU A 28 5.71 16.21 -33.73
C LEU A 28 5.53 16.76 -35.15
N MET A 29 6.43 17.65 -35.58
CA MET A 29 6.40 18.27 -36.91
C MET A 29 7.60 17.80 -37.74
N ILE A 30 7.33 17.25 -38.91
CA ILE A 30 8.35 16.72 -39.83
C ILE A 30 8.22 17.44 -41.17
N GLN A 31 9.35 17.89 -41.70
CA GLN A 31 9.40 18.67 -42.92
C GLN A 31 10.32 18.02 -43.97
N PRO A 32 9.79 17.63 -45.15
CA PRO A 32 10.61 17.35 -46.31
C PRO A 32 11.17 18.67 -46.87
N SER A 33 12.37 18.63 -47.43
CA SER A 33 12.96 19.78 -48.11
C SER A 33 13.42 19.36 -49.49
N LEU A 34 12.77 19.93 -50.50
CA LEU A 34 13.17 19.82 -51.88
C LEU A 34 13.94 21.09 -52.23
N SER A 35 15.19 20.95 -52.64
CA SER A 35 16.00 22.06 -53.15
C SER A 35 16.71 21.64 -54.41
N ILE A 36 16.81 22.56 -55.37
CA ILE A 36 17.51 22.36 -56.64
C ILE A 36 18.80 23.17 -56.64
N VAL A 37 19.86 22.55 -57.14
CA VAL A 37 21.14 23.20 -57.44
C VAL A 37 21.46 22.93 -58.90
N ASP A 38 21.23 23.93 -59.73
CA ASP A 38 21.54 23.96 -61.15
C ASP A 38 22.69 24.96 -61.39
N PRO A 39 23.91 24.50 -61.69
CA PRO A 39 25.05 25.36 -61.98
C PRO A 39 24.80 26.30 -63.17
N ASP A 40 24.05 25.82 -64.16
CA ASP A 40 23.73 26.55 -65.38
C ASP A 40 22.60 27.58 -65.18
N LYS A 41 21.93 27.55 -64.00
CA LYS A 41 20.83 28.43 -63.61
C LYS A 41 19.65 28.45 -64.61
N VAL A 42 19.45 27.37 -65.35
CA VAL A 42 18.26 27.18 -66.19
C VAL A 42 17.03 27.05 -65.30
N LEU A 43 17.17 26.35 -64.17
CA LEU A 43 16.24 26.40 -63.06
C LEU A 43 16.80 27.28 -61.95
N ALA A 44 15.94 28.10 -61.33
CA ALA A 44 16.34 28.89 -60.18
C ALA A 44 16.70 27.98 -58.99
N ASN A 45 17.90 28.16 -58.45
CA ASN A 45 18.39 27.41 -57.30
C ASN A 45 17.60 27.73 -56.03
N GLY A 46 17.60 26.78 -55.10
CA GLY A 46 16.99 26.93 -53.78
C GLY A 46 15.78 26.05 -53.58
N ASN A 47 14.94 26.41 -52.60
CA ASN A 47 13.81 25.61 -52.16
C ASN A 47 12.71 25.55 -53.25
N LYS A 48 12.19 24.34 -53.48
CA LYS A 48 11.15 24.02 -54.46
C LYS A 48 9.96 23.27 -53.86
N ASN A 49 9.78 23.33 -52.55
CA ASN A 49 8.66 22.66 -51.87
C ASN A 49 7.29 23.11 -52.42
N ASN A 50 7.14 24.39 -52.77
CA ASN A 50 5.89 24.90 -53.33
C ASN A 50 5.54 24.28 -54.70
N ASP A 51 6.56 23.88 -55.46
CA ASP A 51 6.44 23.31 -56.81
C ASP A 51 6.22 21.79 -56.79
N MET A 52 6.19 21.16 -55.61
CA MET A 52 5.91 19.72 -55.48
C MET A 52 4.47 19.40 -55.89
N ILE A 53 4.31 18.29 -56.60
CA ILE A 53 3.03 17.70 -57.00
C ILE A 53 2.92 16.27 -56.43
N GLN A 54 1.70 15.71 -56.41
CA GLN A 54 1.44 14.35 -55.92
C GLN A 54 2.01 14.04 -54.52
N ILE A 55 1.82 14.96 -53.58
CA ILE A 55 2.27 14.79 -52.19
C ILE A 55 1.45 13.70 -51.51
N GLN A 56 2.12 12.68 -50.99
CA GLN A 56 1.51 11.58 -50.27
C GLN A 56 2.34 11.22 -49.04
N TRP A 57 1.64 10.97 -47.95
CA TRP A 57 2.20 10.40 -46.72
C TRP A 57 1.54 9.05 -46.44
N THR A 58 2.37 8.04 -46.21
CA THR A 58 1.93 6.72 -45.77
C THR A 58 2.62 6.36 -44.46
N GLN A 59 1.97 5.52 -43.66
CA GLN A 59 2.57 4.88 -42.50
C GLN A 59 2.82 3.41 -42.82
N VAL A 60 3.96 2.89 -42.36
CA VAL A 60 4.30 1.48 -42.43
C VAL A 60 4.34 0.92 -41.02
N VAL A 61 3.37 0.08 -40.68
CA VAL A 61 3.23 -0.55 -39.36
C VAL A 61 3.37 -2.06 -39.56
N ASN A 62 4.31 -2.69 -38.85
CA ASN A 62 4.57 -4.13 -38.96
C ASN A 62 4.73 -4.64 -40.41
N GLY A 63 5.36 -3.82 -41.27
CA GLY A 63 5.59 -4.14 -42.68
C GLY A 63 4.42 -3.87 -43.63
N VAL A 64 3.25 -3.45 -43.12
CA VAL A 64 2.08 -3.09 -43.93
C VAL A 64 2.04 -1.58 -44.15
N GLU A 65 2.04 -1.15 -45.42
CA GLU A 65 1.93 0.26 -45.81
C GLU A 65 0.46 0.66 -45.97
N SER A 66 0.04 1.73 -45.30
CA SER A 66 -1.30 2.30 -45.40
C SER A 66 -1.24 3.83 -45.48
N PRO A 67 -2.28 4.52 -45.98
CA PRO A 67 -2.41 5.97 -45.83
C PRO A 67 -2.36 6.41 -44.36
N VAL A 68 -1.92 7.64 -44.12
CA VAL A 68 -2.04 8.28 -42.80
C VAL A 68 -3.49 8.66 -42.51
N ASP A 69 -3.90 8.58 -41.25
CA ASP A 69 -5.25 8.89 -40.78
C ASP A 69 -5.35 10.37 -40.37
N GLU A 70 -6.25 11.12 -40.99
CA GLU A 70 -6.42 12.56 -40.77
C GLU A 70 -6.78 12.94 -39.32
N ASN A 71 -7.31 12.00 -38.52
CA ASN A 71 -7.58 12.25 -37.10
C ASN A 71 -6.30 12.41 -36.27
N TYR A 72 -5.18 11.85 -36.74
CA TYR A 72 -3.92 11.80 -36.01
C TYR A 72 -2.76 12.46 -36.74
N PHE A 73 -2.95 12.80 -38.02
CA PHE A 73 -1.94 13.32 -38.90
C PHE A 73 -2.51 14.48 -39.72
N GLU A 74 -1.74 15.55 -39.84
CA GLU A 74 -2.14 16.71 -40.63
C GLU A 74 -1.07 17.01 -41.67
N VAL A 75 -1.42 16.87 -42.96
CA VAL A 75 -0.50 17.13 -44.06
C VAL A 75 -0.64 18.58 -44.54
N ILE A 76 0.49 19.30 -44.58
CA ILE A 76 0.56 20.70 -44.98
C ILE A 76 0.59 20.79 -46.51
N THR A 77 -0.55 21.11 -47.13
CA THR A 77 -0.71 21.18 -48.60
C THR A 77 -0.33 22.54 -49.20
N ALA A 78 -0.24 23.57 -48.36
CA ALA A 78 0.27 24.90 -48.69
C ALA A 78 1.10 25.43 -47.51
N ALA A 79 2.19 26.14 -47.78
CA ALA A 79 3.08 26.63 -46.72
C ALA A 79 2.35 27.56 -45.74
N ARG A 80 2.47 27.29 -44.44
CA ARG A 80 1.88 28.08 -43.33
C ARG A 80 2.65 27.86 -42.04
N ASP A 81 2.55 28.80 -41.10
CA ASP A 81 3.06 28.64 -39.72
C ASP A 81 4.54 28.19 -39.63
N GLY A 82 5.39 28.70 -40.54
CA GLY A 82 6.80 28.32 -40.61
C GLY A 82 7.07 26.93 -41.20
N LEU A 83 6.03 26.18 -41.60
CA LEU A 83 6.09 24.90 -42.28
C LEU A 83 5.99 25.06 -43.80
N LEU A 84 6.81 24.29 -44.51
CA LEU A 84 6.79 24.21 -45.96
C LEU A 84 5.70 23.24 -46.44
N LYS A 85 5.21 23.46 -47.65
CA LYS A 85 4.36 22.49 -48.36
C LYS A 85 5.02 21.11 -48.34
N GLY A 86 4.23 20.09 -48.03
CA GLY A 86 4.66 18.70 -47.85
C GLY A 86 4.99 18.30 -46.41
N ALA A 87 5.08 19.24 -45.46
CA ALA A 87 5.26 18.92 -44.05
C ALA A 87 4.07 18.10 -43.49
N ILE A 88 4.32 17.40 -42.38
CA ILE A 88 3.30 16.64 -41.66
C ILE A 88 3.40 16.94 -40.16
N ILE A 89 2.25 17.12 -39.53
CA ILE A 89 2.11 17.20 -38.07
C ILE A 89 1.56 15.86 -37.58
N VAL A 90 2.19 15.30 -36.55
CA VAL A 90 1.89 13.99 -35.97
C VAL A 90 1.38 14.19 -34.55
N LYS A 91 0.10 13.88 -34.35
CA LYS A 91 -0.60 13.96 -33.05
C LYS A 91 -0.71 12.59 -32.36
N LYS A 92 -0.28 11.53 -33.05
CA LYS A 92 -0.34 10.14 -32.58
C LYS A 92 0.85 9.76 -31.69
N ASN A 93 0.57 9.26 -30.49
CA ASN A 93 1.55 8.53 -29.68
C ASN A 93 1.89 7.18 -30.33
N VAL A 94 3.16 6.79 -30.28
CA VAL A 94 3.65 5.51 -30.80
C VAL A 94 3.65 4.48 -29.66
N PRO A 95 2.91 3.36 -29.75
CA PRO A 95 2.99 2.30 -28.74
C PRO A 95 4.40 1.68 -28.66
N TYR A 96 4.86 1.32 -27.47
CA TYR A 96 6.22 0.80 -27.22
C TYR A 96 6.63 -0.34 -28.16
N LEU A 97 5.77 -1.34 -28.34
CA LEU A 97 6.06 -2.53 -29.15
C LEU A 97 5.65 -2.41 -30.62
N THR A 98 5.12 -1.26 -31.03
CA THR A 98 4.58 -1.05 -32.37
C THR A 98 5.15 0.23 -32.99
N PRO A 99 6.48 0.30 -33.21
CA PRO A 99 7.07 1.42 -33.94
C PRO A 99 6.54 1.43 -35.37
N TYR A 100 6.48 2.63 -35.97
CA TYR A 100 6.06 2.77 -37.36
C TYR A 100 6.92 3.76 -38.13
N VAL A 101 7.01 3.56 -39.44
CA VAL A 101 7.77 4.42 -40.34
C VAL A 101 6.80 5.30 -41.09
N LEU A 102 7.02 6.62 -41.06
CA LEU A 102 6.37 7.53 -42.00
C LEU A 102 7.18 7.60 -43.28
N LYS A 103 6.51 7.44 -44.42
CA LYS A 103 7.10 7.50 -45.75
C LYS A 103 6.47 8.65 -46.51
N PHE A 104 7.33 9.53 -46.99
CA PHE A 104 6.96 10.65 -47.82
C PHE A 104 7.16 10.29 -49.29
N TYR A 105 6.22 10.69 -50.13
CA TYR A 105 6.32 10.64 -51.58
C TYR A 105 5.88 12.00 -52.15
N ALA A 106 6.66 12.52 -53.08
CA ALA A 106 6.26 13.65 -53.91
C ALA A 106 6.93 13.56 -55.28
N GLU A 107 6.40 14.34 -56.21
CA GLU A 107 6.92 14.48 -57.56
C GLU A 107 7.28 15.94 -57.84
N TYR A 108 8.26 16.14 -58.71
CA TYR A 108 8.66 17.45 -59.21
C TYR A 108 8.83 17.39 -60.72
N TYR A 109 8.19 18.31 -61.45
CA TYR A 109 8.29 18.38 -62.90
C TYR A 109 9.45 19.28 -63.33
N ASP A 110 10.50 18.69 -63.89
CA ASP A 110 11.64 19.43 -64.43
C ASP A 110 11.29 19.99 -65.82
N THR A 111 11.18 21.31 -65.92
CA THR A 111 10.79 21.99 -67.16
C THR A 111 11.89 22.00 -68.22
N ARG A 112 13.17 21.78 -67.86
CA ARG A 112 14.30 21.67 -68.77
C ARG A 112 14.30 20.32 -69.48
N THR A 113 14.18 19.23 -68.72
CA THR A 113 14.24 17.86 -69.23
C THR A 113 12.86 17.28 -69.60
N LYS A 114 11.78 18.02 -69.31
CA LYS A 114 10.38 17.57 -69.50
C LYS A 114 10.09 16.23 -68.82
N THR A 115 10.74 15.98 -67.69
CA THR A 115 10.67 14.71 -66.95
C THR A 115 10.22 14.95 -65.52
N THR A 116 9.42 14.03 -64.98
CA THR A 116 9.01 14.06 -63.58
C THR A 116 10.01 13.29 -62.71
N LEU A 117 10.57 13.96 -61.71
CA LEU A 117 11.45 13.38 -60.72
C LEU A 117 10.64 12.95 -59.49
N LYS A 118 10.94 11.78 -58.96
CA LYS A 118 10.30 11.24 -57.75
C LYS A 118 11.18 11.50 -56.53
N PHE A 119 10.58 11.98 -55.47
CA PHE A 119 11.21 12.24 -54.20
C PHE A 119 10.58 11.36 -53.13
N ILE A 120 11.39 10.49 -52.52
CA ILE A 120 10.94 9.53 -51.51
C ILE A 120 11.86 9.66 -50.31
N ASP A 121 11.28 9.76 -49.12
CA ASP A 121 12.03 9.80 -47.88
C ASP A 121 11.26 9.04 -46.78
N LYS A 122 11.97 8.60 -45.72
CA LYS A 122 11.40 7.78 -44.64
C LYS A 122 11.93 8.22 -43.29
N ILE A 123 11.08 8.18 -42.26
CA ILE A 123 11.46 8.47 -40.89
C ILE A 123 10.81 7.50 -39.92
N LEU A 124 11.62 6.92 -39.03
CA LEU A 124 11.16 5.98 -38.02
C LEU A 124 10.66 6.75 -36.79
N LEU A 125 9.45 6.43 -36.35
CA LEU A 125 8.89 6.85 -35.07
C LEU A 125 8.87 5.66 -34.12
N ARG A 126 9.44 5.84 -32.93
CA ARG A 126 9.58 4.77 -31.94
C ARG A 126 9.38 5.29 -30.53
N THR A 127 9.16 4.35 -29.63
CA THR A 127 9.04 4.62 -28.20
C THR A 127 10.01 3.73 -27.45
N SER A 128 10.67 4.29 -26.43
CA SER A 128 11.47 3.54 -25.48
C SER A 128 10.67 3.40 -24.18
N SER A 129 10.69 2.21 -23.58
CA SER A 129 10.12 2.01 -22.26
C SER A 129 11.08 2.61 -21.24
N VAL A 130 10.53 3.40 -20.34
CA VAL A 130 11.20 3.71 -19.08
C VAL A 130 10.56 2.80 -18.07
N ALA A 131 11.32 1.82 -17.58
CA ALA A 131 10.95 1.17 -16.33
C ALA A 131 11.20 2.22 -15.24
N ASN A 132 10.14 2.77 -14.66
CA ASN A 132 10.33 3.50 -13.41
C ASN A 132 10.99 2.53 -12.42
N LEU A 133 11.95 3.05 -11.64
CA LEU A 133 12.46 2.29 -10.51
C LEU A 133 11.26 1.96 -9.63
N LEU A 134 10.94 0.68 -9.49
CA LEU A 134 9.86 0.24 -8.63
C LEU A 134 10.17 0.67 -7.20
N LEU A 135 9.19 1.28 -6.55
CA LEU A 135 9.26 1.56 -5.13
C LEU A 135 9.36 0.23 -4.37
N VAL A 136 10.40 0.09 -3.58
CA VAL A 136 10.51 -0.99 -2.58
C VAL A 136 10.35 -0.36 -1.21
N THR A 137 9.41 -0.91 -0.44
CA THR A 137 9.13 -0.48 0.93
C THR A 137 9.59 -1.58 1.86
N GLN A 138 10.40 -1.23 2.84
CA GLN A 138 10.87 -2.13 3.89
C GLN A 138 10.25 -1.68 5.20
N ILE A 139 9.73 -2.63 5.99
CA ILE A 139 9.22 -2.39 7.34
C ILE A 139 10.22 -2.95 8.35
N ASP A 140 10.41 -2.24 9.48
CA ASP A 140 11.32 -2.63 10.58
C ASP A 140 10.76 -3.71 11.52
N LYS A 141 9.61 -4.28 11.19
CA LYS A 141 8.90 -5.33 11.92
C LYS A 141 8.83 -6.61 11.12
N ALA A 142 8.79 -7.73 11.84
CA ALA A 142 8.50 -9.03 11.24
C ALA A 142 7.07 -9.05 10.66
N SER A 143 6.84 -9.90 9.66
CA SER A 143 5.51 -10.08 9.07
C SER A 143 4.48 -10.61 10.06
N SER A 144 4.94 -11.29 11.13
CA SER A 144 4.09 -11.65 12.26
C SER A 144 4.83 -11.53 13.59
N GLU A 145 4.19 -10.90 14.57
CA GLU A 145 4.67 -10.73 15.94
C GLU A 145 3.67 -11.37 16.91
N ILE A 146 4.18 -12.14 17.88
CA ILE A 146 3.38 -12.67 18.98
C ILE A 146 3.38 -11.68 20.12
N CYS A 147 2.21 -11.18 20.49
CA CYS A 147 2.00 -10.29 21.62
C CYS A 147 1.73 -11.12 22.88
N ASN A 148 2.67 -11.15 23.82
CA ASN A 148 2.44 -11.73 25.14
C ASN A 148 1.67 -10.73 26.01
N PRO A 149 0.42 -11.04 26.41
CA PRO A 149 -0.39 -10.11 27.21
C PRO A 149 0.10 -9.92 28.65
N MET A 150 1.07 -10.72 29.11
CA MET A 150 1.66 -10.59 30.46
C MET A 150 2.90 -9.69 30.50
N ASP A 151 3.45 -9.30 29.34
CA ASP A 151 4.64 -8.44 29.28
C ASP A 151 4.24 -6.96 29.34
N ALA A 152 4.46 -6.33 30.51
CA ALA A 152 4.10 -4.93 30.73
C ALA A 152 5.13 -3.91 30.16
N THR A 153 6.27 -4.35 29.65
CA THR A 153 7.39 -3.48 29.27
C THR A 153 7.35 -3.00 27.82
N ASP A 154 6.52 -3.60 26.97
CA ASP A 154 6.48 -3.29 25.54
C ASP A 154 5.03 -3.29 25.04
N VAL A 155 4.26 -2.31 25.51
CA VAL A 155 2.83 -2.16 25.19
C VAL A 155 2.63 -1.46 23.84
N LEU A 156 3.54 -0.55 23.46
CA LEU A 156 3.45 0.21 22.21
C LEU A 156 4.42 -0.35 21.16
N SER A 157 3.90 -0.82 20.03
CA SER A 157 4.70 -1.19 18.87
C SER A 157 4.71 -0.06 17.85
N VAL A 158 5.91 0.42 17.52
CA VAL A 158 6.13 1.42 16.46
C VAL A 158 6.62 0.72 15.21
N ILE A 159 5.90 0.89 14.10
CA ILE A 159 6.19 0.28 12.80
C ILE A 159 6.71 1.37 11.86
N LYS A 160 7.96 1.27 11.43
CA LYS A 160 8.64 2.29 10.61
C LYS A 160 8.90 1.77 9.20
N PRO A 161 8.25 2.34 8.17
CA PRO A 161 8.59 2.05 6.79
C PRO A 161 9.82 2.84 6.34
N THR A 162 10.64 2.23 5.48
CA THR A 162 11.71 2.88 4.71
C THR A 162 11.46 2.64 3.22
N TYR A 163 11.56 3.69 2.43
CA TYR A 163 11.19 3.69 1.02
C TYR A 163 12.43 3.79 0.14
N HIS A 164 12.52 2.93 -0.87
CA HIS A 164 13.67 2.81 -1.75
C HIS A 164 13.27 2.90 -3.22
N LEU A 165 14.05 3.62 -4.01
CA LEU A 165 14.04 3.54 -5.48
C LEU A 165 15.33 2.88 -5.93
N GLY A 166 15.24 1.58 -6.25
CA GLY A 166 16.43 0.77 -6.47
C GLY A 166 17.27 0.67 -5.20
N LYS A 167 18.48 1.22 -5.22
CA LYS A 167 19.42 1.18 -4.07
C LYS A 167 19.32 2.40 -3.16
N ASP A 168 18.70 3.48 -3.62
CA ASP A 168 18.70 4.76 -2.94
C ASP A 168 17.47 4.89 -2.04
N ILE A 169 17.67 5.42 -0.84
CA ILE A 169 16.57 5.74 0.09
C ILE A 169 15.93 7.06 -0.36
N ILE A 170 14.61 7.08 -0.44
CA ILE A 170 13.85 8.29 -0.74
C ILE A 170 13.85 9.19 0.50
N SER A 171 14.51 10.34 0.41
CA SER A 171 14.53 11.35 1.48
C SER A 171 13.35 12.33 1.39
N ASP A 172 12.87 12.60 0.18
CA ASP A 172 11.71 13.47 -0.06
C ASP A 172 10.41 12.67 -0.01
N LEU A 173 9.85 12.56 1.19
CA LEU A 173 8.61 11.81 1.45
C LEU A 173 7.36 12.51 0.91
N THR A 174 7.45 13.76 0.42
CA THR A 174 6.31 14.43 -0.24
C THR A 174 5.90 13.77 -1.56
N LYS A 175 6.77 12.88 -2.07
CA LYS A 175 6.56 12.07 -3.28
C LYS A 175 6.16 10.62 -2.97
N VAL A 176 5.95 10.28 -1.71
CA VAL A 176 5.59 8.92 -1.29
C VAL A 176 4.19 8.94 -0.73
N GLY A 177 3.27 8.28 -1.44
CA GLY A 177 1.95 7.98 -0.91
C GLY A 177 2.02 6.76 -0.02
N TRP A 178 1.36 6.80 1.14
CA TRP A 178 1.24 5.69 2.06
C TRP A 178 -0.19 5.60 2.61
N TRP A 179 -0.70 4.38 2.70
CA TRP A 179 -2.05 4.12 3.21
C TRP A 179 -2.03 2.86 4.05
N TRP A 180 -2.42 3.01 5.30
CA TRP A 180 -2.57 1.87 6.18
C TRP A 180 -4.03 1.39 6.19
N LYS A 181 -4.20 0.07 6.14
CA LYS A 181 -5.48 -0.61 6.24
C LYS A 181 -5.38 -1.69 7.32
N GLN A 182 -6.50 -1.96 7.98
CA GLN A 182 -6.68 -3.19 8.74
C GLN A 182 -7.46 -4.21 7.94
N VAL A 183 -7.22 -5.49 8.18
CA VAL A 183 -7.99 -6.57 7.57
C VAL A 183 -8.88 -7.21 8.64
N VAL A 184 -10.19 -7.02 8.50
CA VAL A 184 -11.21 -7.57 9.42
C VAL A 184 -12.04 -8.58 8.64
N ALA A 185 -12.05 -9.84 9.09
CA ALA A 185 -12.77 -10.93 8.43
C ALA A 185 -12.48 -11.08 6.92
N GLY A 186 -11.25 -10.74 6.49
CA GLY A 186 -10.82 -10.81 5.09
C GLY A 186 -11.16 -9.58 4.25
N VAL A 187 -11.79 -8.56 4.82
CA VAL A 187 -12.10 -7.28 4.17
C VAL A 187 -11.13 -6.21 4.65
N GLU A 188 -10.65 -5.38 3.73
CA GLU A 188 -9.81 -4.22 4.07
C GLU A 188 -10.66 -3.04 4.48
N GLU A 189 -10.31 -2.44 5.61
CA GLU A 189 -11.00 -1.29 6.17
C GLU A 189 -9.99 -0.21 6.54
N ASP A 190 -10.43 1.05 6.45
CA ASP A 190 -9.68 2.18 6.99
C ASP A 190 -9.62 2.10 8.52
N PHE A 191 -8.60 2.75 9.08
CA PHE A 191 -8.56 2.96 10.50
C PHE A 191 -9.66 3.92 10.91
N ASN A 192 -10.48 3.45 11.84
CA ASN A 192 -11.40 4.30 12.55
C ASN A 192 -10.94 4.39 14.00
N ALA A 193 -10.47 5.58 14.40
CA ALA A 193 -10.07 5.86 15.78
C ALA A 193 -11.22 5.65 16.78
N ASP A 194 -12.47 5.76 16.31
CA ASP A 194 -13.65 5.51 17.12
C ASP A 194 -13.84 3.99 17.37
N ASN A 195 -13.41 3.12 16.45
CA ASN A 195 -13.72 1.68 16.54
C ASN A 195 -12.51 0.78 16.86
N SER A 196 -11.29 1.32 16.93
CA SER A 196 -10.11 0.50 17.24
C SER A 196 -9.10 1.23 18.11
N LEU A 197 -9.18 0.94 19.41
CA LEU A 197 -8.27 1.41 20.46
C LEU A 197 -6.81 0.94 20.27
N ALA A 198 -6.59 -0.03 19.39
CA ALA A 198 -5.25 -0.50 19.05
C ALA A 198 -4.45 0.57 18.28
N PHE A 199 -5.10 1.48 17.55
CA PHE A 199 -4.40 2.52 16.79
C PHE A 199 -4.15 3.75 17.66
N VAL A 200 -2.87 4.13 17.79
CA VAL A 200 -2.47 5.28 18.62
C VAL A 200 -2.21 6.51 17.77
N SER A 201 -1.38 6.38 16.73
CA SER A 201 -1.02 7.51 15.86
C SER A 201 -0.37 7.06 14.55
N THR A 202 -0.44 7.94 13.56
CA THR A 202 0.33 7.87 12.31
C THR A 202 1.19 9.13 12.17
N ALA A 203 2.46 9.00 11.80
CA ALA A 203 3.32 10.13 11.50
C ALA A 203 3.39 10.42 9.98
N SER A 204 3.96 11.56 9.60
CA SER A 204 4.02 12.02 8.20
C SER A 204 4.85 11.13 7.27
N ASP A 205 5.70 10.27 7.83
CA ASP A 205 6.51 9.28 7.10
C ASP A 205 5.80 7.93 6.90
N GLY A 206 4.55 7.80 7.37
CA GLY A 206 3.82 6.54 7.37
C GLY A 206 4.16 5.63 8.54
N THR A 207 4.92 6.09 9.54
CA THR A 207 5.13 5.36 10.79
C THR A 207 3.81 5.19 11.52
N LEU A 208 3.46 3.95 11.88
CA LEU A 208 2.24 3.60 12.61
C LEU A 208 2.59 3.14 14.02
N THR A 209 1.90 3.69 15.01
CA THR A 209 2.01 3.24 16.42
C THR A 209 0.75 2.47 16.83
N VAL A 210 0.96 1.25 17.32
CA VAL A 210 -0.10 0.32 17.74
C VAL A 210 0.06 -0.02 19.22
N ASN A 211 -1.03 0.03 19.99
CA ASN A 211 -1.07 -0.47 21.35
C ASN A 211 -1.49 -1.95 21.38
N LYS A 212 -0.55 -2.81 21.79
CA LYS A 212 -0.69 -4.27 21.82
C LYS A 212 -1.67 -4.79 22.88
N GLU A 213 -2.08 -3.98 23.87
CA GLU A 213 -3.08 -4.40 24.87
C GLU A 213 -4.48 -4.57 24.30
N TYR A 214 -4.80 -3.82 23.24
CA TYR A 214 -6.10 -3.86 22.55
C TYR A 214 -6.10 -4.82 21.35
N VAL A 215 -5.00 -5.54 21.14
CA VAL A 215 -4.84 -6.43 19.99
C VAL A 215 -5.21 -7.85 20.37
N GLY A 216 -6.16 -8.43 19.63
CA GLY A 216 -6.43 -9.88 19.62
C GLY A 216 -5.69 -10.58 18.49
N ASP A 217 -6.21 -10.43 17.27
CA ASP A 217 -5.59 -10.86 16.02
C ASP A 217 -5.76 -9.71 15.02
N LEU A 218 -4.68 -8.98 14.76
CA LEU A 218 -4.70 -7.76 13.96
C LEU A 218 -3.76 -7.92 12.77
N LEU A 219 -4.31 -7.90 11.57
CA LEU A 219 -3.55 -7.85 10.32
C LEU A 219 -3.59 -6.43 9.77
N LEU A 220 -2.41 -5.86 9.56
CA LEU A 220 -2.21 -4.52 9.02
C LEU A 220 -1.54 -4.62 7.66
N ARG A 221 -2.03 -3.82 6.71
CA ARG A 221 -1.47 -3.65 5.38
C ARG A 221 -1.01 -2.22 5.17
N LEU A 222 0.24 -2.04 4.78
CA LEU A 222 0.77 -0.78 4.28
C LEU A 222 0.81 -0.84 2.76
N TYR A 223 -0.01 -0.01 2.13
CA TYR A 223 0.12 0.33 0.73
C TYR A 223 1.07 1.51 0.57
N SER A 224 1.92 1.48 -0.46
CA SER A 224 2.87 2.56 -0.72
C SER A 224 3.12 2.75 -2.22
N GLY A 225 3.29 3.99 -2.66
CA GLY A 225 3.53 4.33 -4.07
C GLY A 225 4.43 5.56 -4.22
N TYR A 226 5.18 5.62 -5.31
CA TYR A 226 6.03 6.76 -5.64
C TYR A 226 5.38 7.64 -6.71
N PHE A 227 5.26 8.93 -6.42
CA PHE A 227 4.59 9.94 -7.25
C PHE A 227 5.59 11.06 -7.53
N PRO A 228 6.34 11.00 -8.67
CA PRO A 228 7.42 11.95 -8.97
C PRO A 228 7.00 13.43 -8.96
N ASP A 229 5.73 13.68 -9.31
CA ASP A 229 5.07 14.99 -9.39
C ASP A 229 4.47 15.45 -8.05
N GLY A 230 4.46 14.60 -7.02
CA GLY A 230 3.88 14.87 -5.71
C GLY A 230 2.35 14.79 -5.67
N ASN A 231 1.69 14.38 -6.76
CA ASN A 231 0.23 14.25 -6.81
C ASN A 231 -0.20 12.91 -6.21
N ILE A 232 -0.18 12.81 -4.89
CA ILE A 232 -0.55 11.60 -4.16
C ILE A 232 -2.08 11.47 -4.14
N PRO A 233 -2.66 10.36 -4.65
CA PRO A 233 -4.10 10.13 -4.61
C PRO A 233 -4.60 9.89 -3.18
N ALA A 234 -5.89 10.13 -2.93
CA ALA A 234 -6.49 9.88 -1.61
C ALA A 234 -6.54 8.38 -1.26
N LEU A 235 -6.61 7.51 -2.26
CA LEU A 235 -6.66 6.05 -2.11
C LEU A 235 -5.47 5.40 -2.81
N PRO A 236 -4.99 4.25 -2.31
CA PRO A 236 -3.89 3.53 -2.94
C PRO A 236 -4.27 3.12 -4.37
N PRO A 237 -3.40 3.35 -5.36
CA PRO A 237 -3.61 2.83 -6.71
C PRO A 237 -3.46 1.31 -6.74
N ALA A 238 -4.02 0.66 -7.76
CA ALA A 238 -4.05 -0.81 -7.86
C ALA A 238 -2.65 -1.45 -7.96
N ASN A 239 -1.64 -0.69 -8.35
CA ASN A 239 -0.24 -1.12 -8.47
C ASN A 239 0.63 -0.68 -7.28
N ALA A 240 0.05 -0.18 -6.19
CA ALA A 240 0.80 0.17 -4.98
C ALA A 240 1.52 -1.05 -4.40
N ASN A 241 2.73 -0.83 -3.88
CA ASN A 241 3.48 -1.84 -3.15
C ASN A 241 2.79 -2.15 -1.81
N VAL A 242 2.73 -3.43 -1.44
CA VAL A 242 1.99 -3.92 -0.26
C VAL A 242 2.95 -4.61 0.70
N ASN A 243 2.88 -4.21 1.97
CA ASN A 243 3.58 -4.87 3.06
C ASN A 243 2.59 -5.21 4.18
N GLU A 244 2.84 -6.32 4.87
CA GLU A 244 1.95 -6.84 5.91
C GLU A 244 2.68 -6.98 7.25
N VAL A 245 1.99 -6.61 8.33
CA VAL A 245 2.39 -6.88 9.70
C VAL A 245 1.19 -7.44 10.44
N ARG A 246 1.34 -8.63 11.04
CA ARG A 246 0.29 -9.28 11.82
C ARG A 246 0.68 -9.41 13.29
N TYR A 247 -0.16 -8.92 14.18
CA TYR A 247 -0.03 -9.12 15.61
C TYR A 247 -1.00 -10.20 16.08
N ILE A 248 -0.48 -11.17 16.84
CA ILE A 248 -1.26 -12.27 17.38
C ILE A 248 -1.08 -12.31 18.89
N ARG A 249 -2.15 -12.06 19.65
CA ARG A 249 -2.15 -12.22 21.10
C ARG A 249 -2.05 -13.69 21.45
N ARG A 250 -1.07 -14.06 22.27
CA ARG A 250 -0.89 -15.43 22.74
C ARG A 250 -0.19 -15.46 24.08
N PHE A 251 -0.75 -16.23 25.01
CA PHE A 251 -0.09 -16.54 26.27
C PHE A 251 1.14 -17.42 26.06
N PRO A 252 2.18 -17.33 26.92
CA PRO A 252 3.32 -18.21 26.89
C PRO A 252 2.89 -19.67 27.02
N LYS A 253 3.42 -20.54 26.14
CA LYS A 253 3.08 -21.97 26.14
C LYS A 253 3.38 -22.71 27.45
N ASN A 254 4.31 -22.17 28.24
CA ASN A 254 4.78 -22.78 29.49
C ASN A 254 4.25 -22.03 30.72
N LEU A 255 3.14 -21.29 30.59
CA LEU A 255 2.48 -20.69 31.75
C LEU A 255 1.95 -21.81 32.66
N THR A 256 2.36 -21.79 33.92
CA THR A 256 1.90 -22.75 34.92
C THR A 256 1.23 -22.02 36.08
N PHE A 257 0.25 -22.68 36.70
CA PHE A 257 -0.46 -22.15 37.85
C PHE A 257 -0.17 -23.00 39.08
N GLN A 258 0.17 -22.34 40.17
CA GLN A 258 0.25 -22.93 41.50
C GLN A 258 -0.80 -22.30 42.38
N HIS A 259 -1.32 -23.08 43.32
CA HIS A 259 -2.24 -22.59 44.33
C HIS A 259 -1.73 -22.91 45.73
N TYR A 260 -2.09 -22.05 46.67
CA TYR A 260 -1.73 -22.16 48.07
C TYR A 260 -2.99 -21.94 48.91
N ILE A 261 -3.24 -22.86 49.84
CA ILE A 261 -4.27 -22.73 50.85
C ILE A 261 -3.59 -22.57 52.21
N GLY A 262 -3.99 -21.55 52.95
CA GLY A 262 -3.52 -21.31 54.31
C GLY A 262 -3.81 -22.47 55.25
N GLY A 263 -2.82 -22.85 56.05
CA GLY A 263 -2.89 -24.02 56.92
C GLY A 263 -2.63 -25.35 56.20
N GLY A 264 -2.43 -25.36 54.88
CA GLY A 264 -2.20 -26.59 54.12
C GLY A 264 -3.40 -27.54 54.17
N GLY A 265 -3.14 -28.84 54.37
CA GLY A 265 -4.18 -29.87 54.41
C GLY A 265 -4.95 -29.98 55.74
N GLN A 266 -4.59 -29.20 56.77
CA GLN A 266 -5.23 -29.27 58.09
C GLN A 266 -5.44 -27.87 58.68
N LEU A 267 -6.68 -27.54 58.97
CA LEU A 267 -7.07 -26.33 59.68
C LEU A 267 -7.44 -26.67 61.13
N SER A 268 -7.34 -25.67 62.01
CA SER A 268 -7.88 -25.79 63.37
C SER A 268 -9.38 -26.11 63.32
N ALA A 269 -9.86 -26.98 64.20
CA ALA A 269 -11.29 -27.36 64.30
C ALA A 269 -12.25 -26.19 64.58
N LYS A 270 -11.74 -24.99 64.86
CA LYS A 270 -12.53 -23.75 65.05
C LYS A 270 -12.30 -22.72 63.94
N ALA A 271 -11.51 -23.04 62.92
CA ALA A 271 -11.25 -22.14 61.82
C ALA A 271 -12.52 -21.97 60.98
N THR A 272 -12.95 -20.71 60.82
CA THR A 272 -14.09 -20.34 59.97
C THR A 272 -13.66 -19.72 58.66
N LYS A 273 -12.36 -19.43 58.51
CA LYS A 273 -11.75 -18.80 57.33
C LYS A 273 -10.36 -19.36 57.06
N THR A 274 -9.97 -19.38 55.80
CA THR A 274 -8.58 -19.63 55.36
C THR A 274 -8.19 -18.65 54.25
N PHE A 275 -6.90 -18.49 53.98
CA PHE A 275 -6.44 -17.71 52.82
C PHE A 275 -6.26 -18.63 51.61
N GLY A 276 -6.62 -18.14 50.43
CA GLY A 276 -6.33 -18.77 49.15
C GLY A 276 -5.45 -17.86 48.32
N LYS A 277 -4.44 -18.42 47.68
CA LYS A 277 -3.57 -17.68 46.74
C LYS A 277 -3.32 -18.49 45.48
N VAL A 278 -3.43 -17.85 44.32
CA VAL A 278 -2.94 -18.37 43.04
C VAL A 278 -1.65 -17.64 42.65
N ILE A 279 -0.70 -18.36 42.10
CA ILE A 279 0.55 -17.81 41.54
C ILE A 279 0.69 -18.34 40.12
N GLY A 280 0.81 -17.43 39.15
CA GLY A 280 1.24 -17.77 37.80
C GLY A 280 2.76 -17.76 37.71
N MET A 281 3.33 -18.70 36.98
CA MET A 281 4.75 -18.69 36.65
C MET A 281 4.98 -18.84 35.15
N ASP A 282 5.86 -18.01 34.60
CA ASP A 282 6.29 -18.11 33.21
C ASP A 282 7.22 -19.33 32.99
N GLY A 283 7.59 -19.58 31.73
CA GLY A 283 8.50 -20.67 31.36
C GLY A 283 9.93 -20.53 31.90
N ASN A 284 10.28 -19.37 32.48
CA ASN A 284 11.57 -19.11 33.13
C ASN A 284 11.46 -19.17 34.66
N GLY A 285 10.29 -19.54 35.22
CA GLY A 285 10.04 -19.60 36.65
C GLY A 285 9.83 -18.23 37.31
N ARG A 286 9.59 -17.16 36.54
CA ARG A 286 9.24 -15.84 37.08
C ARG A 286 7.76 -15.81 37.45
N VAL A 287 7.48 -15.26 38.63
CA VAL A 287 6.10 -14.99 39.06
C VAL A 287 5.50 -13.89 38.19
N VAL A 288 4.33 -14.15 37.62
CA VAL A 288 3.58 -13.20 36.80
C VAL A 288 2.34 -12.71 37.54
N ASP A 289 1.99 -11.45 37.29
CA ASP A 289 0.74 -10.86 37.76
C ASP A 289 -0.43 -11.33 36.88
N LEU A 290 -1.39 -12.01 37.50
CA LEU A 290 -2.55 -12.57 36.80
C LEU A 290 -3.73 -11.60 36.78
N SER A 291 -3.71 -10.54 37.60
CA SER A 291 -4.86 -9.65 37.84
C SER A 291 -5.38 -8.95 36.59
N LYS A 292 -4.51 -8.71 35.61
CA LYS A 292 -4.85 -8.05 34.34
C LYS A 292 -5.16 -9.00 33.20
N THR A 293 -4.86 -10.28 33.35
CA THR A 293 -4.85 -11.24 32.24
C THR A 293 -5.73 -12.47 32.48
N HIS A 294 -6.09 -12.75 33.73
CA HIS A 294 -6.91 -13.88 34.11
C HIS A 294 -7.99 -13.48 35.10
N PHE A 295 -9.17 -14.05 34.94
CA PHE A 295 -10.25 -14.01 35.92
C PHE A 295 -10.24 -15.30 36.76
N ILE A 296 -10.04 -15.16 38.07
CA ILE A 296 -9.89 -16.28 38.99
C ILE A 296 -11.13 -16.36 39.88
N THR A 297 -11.84 -17.48 39.80
CA THR A 297 -12.99 -17.79 40.64
C THR A 297 -12.63 -18.91 41.62
N TRP A 298 -12.89 -18.67 42.89
CA TRP A 298 -12.77 -19.67 43.95
C TRP A 298 -14.15 -20.17 44.33
N GLN A 299 -14.33 -21.49 44.27
CA GLN A 299 -15.55 -22.15 44.68
C GLN A 299 -15.30 -23.03 45.90
N THR A 300 -16.24 -23.04 46.84
CA THR A 300 -16.21 -23.93 47.99
C THR A 300 -17.41 -24.88 47.98
N LYS A 301 -17.21 -26.06 48.56
CA LYS A 301 -18.28 -27.04 48.77
C LYS A 301 -18.09 -27.67 50.16
N LYS A 302 -19.20 -27.84 50.87
CA LYS A 302 -19.22 -28.55 52.15
C LYS A 302 -19.03 -30.06 51.92
N SER A 303 -18.28 -30.73 52.79
CA SER A 303 -18.12 -32.19 52.78
C SER A 303 -19.38 -32.90 53.31
N ALA A 304 -20.49 -32.78 52.58
CA ALA A 304 -21.76 -33.42 52.90
C ALA A 304 -22.43 -33.94 51.62
N ALA A 305 -23.17 -35.03 51.72
CA ALA A 305 -23.86 -35.62 50.56
C ALA A 305 -24.91 -34.65 49.99
N GLY A 306 -24.94 -34.51 48.65
CA GLY A 306 -25.91 -33.66 47.94
C GLY A 306 -25.53 -32.18 47.83
N THR A 307 -24.35 -31.77 48.29
CA THR A 307 -23.87 -30.37 48.17
C THR A 307 -23.15 -30.12 46.84
N THR A 308 -23.25 -28.89 46.34
CA THR A 308 -22.59 -28.45 45.11
C THR A 308 -21.58 -27.34 45.40
N TYR A 309 -20.63 -27.15 44.48
CA TYR A 309 -19.73 -26.01 44.51
C TYR A 309 -20.51 -24.70 44.32
N GLN A 310 -20.13 -23.69 45.10
CA GLN A 310 -20.67 -22.34 45.05
C GLN A 310 -19.52 -21.34 45.00
N ASP A 311 -19.72 -20.23 44.29
CA ASP A 311 -18.73 -19.15 44.24
C ASP A 311 -18.55 -18.55 45.63
N ALA A 312 -17.29 -18.49 46.07
CA ALA A 312 -16.91 -18.08 47.42
C ALA A 312 -16.06 -16.80 47.42
N ALA A 313 -15.20 -16.62 46.41
CA ALA A 313 -14.37 -15.42 46.25
C ALA A 313 -13.85 -15.28 44.81
N TYR A 314 -13.34 -14.09 44.48
CA TYR A 314 -12.73 -13.78 43.19
C TYR A 314 -11.36 -13.12 43.39
N GLY A 315 -10.42 -13.40 42.50
CA GLY A 315 -9.09 -12.77 42.47
C GLY A 315 -7.94 -13.69 42.89
N GLN A 316 -6.73 -13.14 42.84
CA GLN A 316 -5.49 -13.89 43.01
C GLN A 316 -5.18 -14.22 44.47
N ASP A 317 -5.50 -13.32 45.40
CA ASP A 317 -5.36 -13.49 46.85
C ASP A 317 -6.74 -13.26 47.49
N VAL A 318 -7.25 -14.27 48.20
CA VAL A 318 -8.63 -14.27 48.73
C VAL A 318 -8.71 -14.83 50.15
N VAL A 319 -9.82 -14.53 50.83
CA VAL A 319 -10.20 -15.18 52.09
C VAL A 319 -11.41 -16.06 51.82
N LEU A 320 -11.27 -17.36 52.09
CA LEU A 320 -12.30 -18.36 51.83
C LEU A 320 -13.02 -18.75 53.12
N PRO A 321 -14.35 -18.96 53.08
CA PRO A 321 -15.09 -19.52 54.20
C PRO A 321 -14.76 -21.00 54.38
N VAL A 322 -14.71 -21.45 55.64
CA VAL A 322 -14.49 -22.85 56.02
C VAL A 322 -15.69 -23.33 56.84
N ASP A 323 -16.18 -24.52 56.53
CA ASP A 323 -17.29 -25.13 57.26
C ASP A 323 -16.82 -25.68 58.62
N ALA A 324 -16.99 -24.87 59.66
CA ALA A 324 -16.65 -25.25 61.04
C ALA A 324 -17.50 -26.40 61.60
N ALA A 325 -18.63 -26.75 60.97
CA ALA A 325 -19.48 -27.85 61.44
C ALA A 325 -19.00 -29.23 61.01
N ASN A 326 -18.38 -29.33 59.84
CA ASN A 326 -17.94 -30.60 59.23
C ASN A 326 -16.42 -30.76 59.19
N ASN A 327 -15.64 -29.74 59.59
CA ASN A 327 -14.17 -29.71 59.56
C ASN A 327 -13.51 -30.04 58.19
N GLU A 328 -14.31 -30.07 57.12
CA GLU A 328 -13.88 -30.39 55.77
C GLU A 328 -14.59 -29.46 54.77
N THR A 329 -13.81 -28.82 53.91
CA THR A 329 -14.30 -27.94 52.85
C THR A 329 -13.51 -28.22 51.58
N ASP A 330 -14.20 -28.61 50.52
CA ASP A 330 -13.59 -28.78 49.21
C ASP A 330 -13.41 -27.40 48.56
N VAL A 331 -12.24 -27.15 47.98
CA VAL A 331 -11.96 -25.93 47.21
C VAL A 331 -11.73 -26.30 45.75
N ARG A 332 -12.36 -25.55 44.85
CA ARG A 332 -12.12 -25.60 43.40
C ARG A 332 -11.73 -24.21 42.93
N ILE A 333 -10.73 -24.15 42.05
CA ILE A 333 -10.25 -22.93 41.44
C ILE A 333 -10.54 -23.01 39.95
N ILE A 334 -11.19 -21.99 39.41
CA ILE A 334 -11.42 -21.82 37.98
C ILE A 334 -10.61 -20.60 37.55
N ILE A 335 -9.73 -20.78 36.57
CA ILE A 335 -8.90 -19.72 36.01
C ILE A 335 -9.31 -19.57 34.55
N ASN A 336 -9.88 -18.43 34.21
CA ASN A 336 -10.26 -18.08 32.84
C ASN A 336 -9.29 -17.02 32.32
N GLU A 337 -8.78 -17.22 31.11
CA GLU A 337 -8.02 -16.18 30.41
C GLU A 337 -8.95 -15.04 30.01
N LEU A 338 -8.53 -13.80 30.27
CA LEU A 338 -9.21 -12.62 29.76
C LEU A 338 -8.87 -12.44 28.28
N GLU A 339 -9.83 -11.94 27.52
CA GLU A 339 -9.59 -11.49 26.15
C GLU A 339 -8.69 -10.24 26.11
N HIS A 340 -8.40 -9.75 24.90
CA HIS A 340 -7.79 -8.42 24.76
C HIS A 340 -8.77 -7.35 25.24
N ARG A 341 -8.24 -6.20 25.68
CA ARG A 341 -9.07 -5.09 26.14
C ARG A 341 -9.93 -4.59 24.98
N LYS A 342 -11.18 -4.25 25.28
CA LYS A 342 -12.11 -3.64 24.31
C LYS A 342 -12.77 -2.41 24.91
N ALA A 343 -13.22 -1.51 24.04
CA ALA A 343 -14.12 -0.44 24.45
C ALA A 343 -15.42 -1.05 24.99
N LEU A 344 -15.88 -0.56 26.12
CA LEU A 344 -17.21 -0.87 26.61
C LEU A 344 -18.22 -0.16 25.71
N ALA A 345 -19.22 -0.90 25.26
CA ALA A 345 -20.32 -0.38 24.48
C ALA A 345 -21.64 -0.66 25.18
N ASP A 346 -22.63 0.22 24.98
CA ASP A 346 -24.00 -0.06 25.38
C ASP A 346 -24.66 -1.13 24.48
N LYS A 347 -25.93 -1.45 24.79
CA LYS A 347 -26.72 -2.42 24.02
C LYS A 347 -26.91 -2.05 22.54
N ASP A 348 -26.74 -0.77 22.19
CA ASP A 348 -26.92 -0.25 20.84
C ASP A 348 -25.57 -0.09 20.10
N GLY A 349 -24.46 -0.44 20.77
CA GLY A 349 -23.11 -0.40 20.21
C GLY A 349 -22.39 0.93 20.40
N ALA A 350 -22.96 1.88 21.15
CA ALA A 350 -22.31 3.16 21.41
C ALA A 350 -21.24 3.02 22.50
N ILE A 351 -20.05 3.55 22.23
CA ILE A 351 -18.91 3.48 23.17
C ILE A 351 -19.20 4.33 24.40
N LEU A 352 -18.97 3.73 25.57
CA LEU A 352 -19.13 4.38 26.86
C LEU A 352 -17.88 5.21 27.18
N VAL A 353 -18.13 6.45 27.60
CA VAL A 353 -17.08 7.39 28.05
C VAL A 353 -17.36 7.85 29.48
N ASP A 354 -16.32 8.22 30.21
CA ASP A 354 -16.45 8.87 31.51
C ASP A 354 -16.84 10.36 31.39
N SER A 355 -16.92 11.05 32.53
CA SER A 355 -17.28 12.48 32.59
C SER A 355 -16.29 13.40 31.87
N ASP A 356 -15.06 12.93 31.67
CA ASP A 356 -13.97 13.67 31.03
C ASP A 356 -13.84 13.31 29.53
N GLY A 357 -14.70 12.40 29.04
CA GLY A 357 -14.72 11.93 27.65
C GLY A 357 -13.74 10.79 27.37
N ALA A 358 -13.13 10.19 28.39
CA ALA A 358 -12.23 9.05 28.20
C ALA A 358 -13.03 7.74 28.01
N ILE A 359 -12.60 6.93 27.05
CA ILE A 359 -13.26 5.66 26.71
C ILE A 359 -13.10 4.66 27.86
N LEU A 360 -14.22 4.10 28.31
CA LEU A 360 -14.22 3.01 29.30
C LEU A 360 -13.85 1.69 28.63
N VAL A 361 -12.98 0.91 29.27
CA VAL A 361 -12.44 -0.34 28.71
C VAL A 361 -12.67 -1.51 29.66
N SER A 362 -12.88 -2.71 29.10
CA SER A 362 -13.00 -3.97 29.84
C SER A 362 -11.99 -5.00 29.38
#